data_AF-A0A2N2MXW3-F1
#
_entry.id   AF-A0A2N2MXW3-F1
#
_cell.length_a   1.000
_cell.length_b   1.000
_cell.length_c   1.000
_cell.angle_alpha   90.00
_cell.angle_beta   90.00
_cell.angle_gamma   90.00
#
_symmetry.space_group_name_H-M   'P 1'
#
loop_
_entity.id
_entity.type
_entity.pdbx_description
1 polymer ?
#
loop_
_entity_poly.entity_id
_entity_poly.type
_entity_poly.pdbx_seq_one_letter_code
_entity_poly.pdbx_strand_id
1 'polypeptide(L)'
;MPTTVTAQDNNRSPITIAWIVVALISTLPDIAFFEITGSVPPWMLMAKLVLLGIMAVVSYFYKPIKPLHNFFLIMIAFFGLLELVTRINFTLPFLQNLFGASVFDQRMQAEQTGKLAVSVIMILILFILGYKRKEIFLTRGNLKVLIKPVKLLGFPKPEPWTNFGLLWSFCIAAGLGVVLYLGMKPSGILFGKLLPILPSIIFYAALNAFNEEMIFRAPMLATLEPVTGSLNSLWMAASFFGVAHYFGVPSGIPGALASIFMGWILSKAMLETRGLFWSWWIHLLSDIVIFSFLTMGLLQ
;
A
#
# COMPACT_ATOMS: atom_id res chain seq x y z
N MET A 1 -9.64 -17.77 -44.47
CA MET A 1 -10.87 -17.71 -43.63
C MET A 1 -10.60 -16.73 -42.50
N PRO A 2 -11.33 -15.61 -42.39
CA PRO A 2 -11.13 -14.67 -41.30
C PRO A 2 -11.75 -15.28 -40.03
N THR A 3 -10.93 -15.42 -39.00
CA THR A 3 -11.35 -15.77 -37.65
C THR A 3 -12.24 -14.67 -37.10
N THR A 4 -13.47 -15.04 -36.76
CA THR A 4 -14.42 -14.22 -36.03
C THR A 4 -13.80 -13.81 -34.69
N VAL A 5 -13.53 -12.52 -34.55
CA VAL A 5 -13.29 -11.89 -33.24
C VAL A 5 -14.61 -12.01 -32.48
N THR A 6 -14.69 -12.98 -31.58
CA THR A 6 -15.82 -13.10 -30.64
C THR A 6 -15.92 -11.80 -29.87
N ALA A 7 -17.09 -11.16 -29.96
CA ALA A 7 -17.44 -9.97 -29.22
C ALA A 7 -17.08 -10.16 -27.74
N GLN A 8 -16.17 -9.32 -27.26
CA GLN A 8 -15.80 -9.26 -25.85
C GLN A 8 -17.06 -8.86 -25.10
N ASP A 9 -17.61 -9.79 -24.33
CA ASP A 9 -18.84 -9.60 -23.57
C ASP A 9 -18.65 -8.39 -22.64
N ASN A 10 -19.38 -7.32 -22.92
CA ASN A 10 -19.21 -5.98 -22.34
C ASN A 10 -19.77 -5.91 -20.91
N ASN A 11 -19.54 -6.96 -20.12
CA ASN A 11 -20.12 -7.11 -18.80
C ASN A 11 -19.34 -6.24 -17.80
N ARG A 12 -19.67 -4.95 -17.75
CA ARG A 12 -19.10 -3.96 -16.81
C ARG A 12 -19.46 -4.24 -15.35
N SER A 13 -20.34 -5.20 -15.09
CA SER A 13 -20.87 -5.53 -13.76
C SER A 13 -19.79 -5.84 -12.71
N PRO A 14 -18.76 -6.69 -12.95
CA PRO A 14 -17.75 -6.99 -11.95
C PRO A 14 -16.87 -5.78 -11.61
N ILE A 15 -16.60 -4.91 -12.58
CA ILE A 15 -15.80 -3.69 -12.38
C ILE A 15 -16.54 -2.73 -11.46
N THR A 16 -17.82 -2.46 -11.74
CA THR A 16 -18.66 -1.59 -10.91
C THR A 16 -18.78 -2.13 -9.48
N ILE A 17 -18.99 -3.44 -9.34
CA ILE A 17 -19.11 -4.08 -8.03
C ILE A 17 -17.80 -4.00 -7.25
N ALA A 18 -16.66 -4.26 -7.90
CA ALA A 18 -15.35 -4.12 -7.27
C ALA A 18 -15.11 -2.70 -6.74
N TRP A 19 -15.43 -1.68 -7.55
CA TRP A 19 -15.33 -0.27 -7.12
C TRP A 19 -16.22 0.06 -5.93
N ILE A 20 -17.48 -0.39 -5.95
CA ILE A 20 -18.42 -0.19 -4.83
C ILE A 20 -17.86 -0.84 -3.56
N VAL A 21 -17.42 -2.10 -3.65
CA VAL A 21 -16.88 -2.83 -2.49
C VAL A 21 -15.61 -2.14 -1.98
N VAL A 22 -14.66 -1.77 -2.86
CA VAL A 22 -13.44 -1.04 -2.47
C VAL A 22 -13.79 0.26 -1.75
N ALA A 23 -14.74 1.04 -2.25
CA ALA A 23 -15.17 2.28 -1.60
C ALA A 23 -15.76 2.01 -0.21
N LEU A 24 -16.65 1.02 -0.09
CA LEU A 24 -17.33 0.66 1.17
C LEU A 24 -16.39 0.05 2.22
N ILE A 25 -15.34 -0.65 1.83
CA ILE A 25 -14.38 -1.23 2.78
C ILE A 25 -13.18 -0.33 3.05
N SER A 26 -12.94 0.68 2.21
CA SER A 26 -11.87 1.67 2.44
C SER A 26 -12.08 2.47 3.73
N THR A 27 -11.16 3.37 4.05
CA THR A 27 -11.32 4.32 5.16
C THR A 27 -12.32 5.44 4.82
N LEU A 28 -12.89 5.50 3.61
CA LEU A 28 -13.83 6.55 3.21
C LEU A 28 -15.08 6.62 4.11
N PRO A 29 -15.78 5.51 4.43
CA PRO A 29 -16.91 5.56 5.37
C PRO A 29 -16.47 6.00 6.76
N ASP A 30 -15.29 5.58 7.21
CA ASP A 30 -14.72 5.94 8.50
C ASP A 30 -14.52 7.46 8.59
N ILE A 31 -13.97 8.08 7.54
CA ILE A 31 -13.81 9.53 7.41
C ILE A 31 -15.19 10.20 7.44
N ALA A 32 -16.16 9.73 6.64
CA ALA A 32 -17.49 10.33 6.60
C ALA A 32 -18.16 10.32 7.98
N PHE A 33 -18.08 9.20 8.71
CA PHE A 33 -18.60 9.13 10.08
C PHE A 33 -17.83 10.04 11.04
N PHE A 34 -16.51 10.07 10.95
CA PHE A 34 -15.68 10.94 11.78
C PHE A 34 -16.00 12.42 11.57
N GLU A 35 -16.15 12.88 10.34
CA GLU A 35 -16.49 14.28 10.03
C GLU A 35 -17.91 14.66 10.48
N ILE A 36 -18.86 13.73 10.47
CA ILE A 36 -20.25 13.99 10.88
C ILE A 36 -20.42 13.91 12.41
N THR A 37 -19.74 12.95 13.06
CA THR A 37 -20.02 12.58 14.46
C THR A 37 -18.85 12.83 15.43
N GLY A 38 -17.67 13.18 14.91
CA GLY A 38 -16.44 13.35 15.68
C GLY A 38 -15.72 12.05 16.06
N SER A 39 -16.23 10.87 15.66
CA SER A 39 -15.60 9.58 15.96
C SER A 39 -15.91 8.52 14.90
N VAL A 40 -15.07 7.49 14.80
CA VAL A 40 -15.36 6.31 13.98
C VAL A 40 -16.09 5.29 14.85
N PRO A 41 -17.28 4.80 14.46
CA PRO A 41 -18.01 3.82 15.25
C PRO A 41 -17.22 2.52 15.43
N PRO A 42 -17.22 1.90 16.63
CA PRO A 42 -16.43 0.69 16.91
C PRO A 42 -16.91 -0.53 16.11
N TRP A 43 -18.16 -0.53 15.64
CA TRP A 43 -18.71 -1.61 14.81
C TRP A 43 -18.28 -1.53 13.33
N MET A 44 -17.62 -0.44 12.90
CA MET A 44 -17.28 -0.21 11.49
C MET A 44 -16.44 -1.34 10.88
N LEU A 45 -15.44 -1.82 11.62
CA LEU A 45 -14.62 -2.96 11.21
C LEU A 45 -15.47 -4.23 11.00
N MET A 46 -16.37 -4.51 11.94
CA MET A 46 -17.26 -5.67 11.84
C MET A 46 -18.23 -5.55 10.67
N ALA A 47 -18.74 -4.34 10.37
CA ALA A 47 -19.58 -4.12 9.20
C ALA A 47 -18.83 -4.42 7.89
N LYS A 48 -17.56 -3.99 7.77
CA LYS A 48 -16.71 -4.31 6.61
C LYS A 48 -16.48 -5.82 6.47
N LEU A 49 -16.18 -6.51 7.57
CA LEU A 49 -15.99 -7.97 7.58
C LEU A 49 -17.27 -8.74 7.23
N VAL A 50 -18.44 -8.31 7.75
CA VAL A 50 -19.74 -8.91 7.42
C VAL A 50 -20.06 -8.70 5.94
N LEU A 51 -19.86 -7.48 5.41
CA LEU A 51 -20.03 -7.20 3.98
C LEU A 51 -19.16 -8.13 3.14
N LEU A 52 -17.86 -8.22 3.45
CA LEU A 52 -16.93 -9.08 2.72
C LEU A 52 -17.29 -10.57 2.85
N GLY A 53 -17.74 -11.02 4.02
CA GLY A 53 -18.21 -12.39 4.24
C GLY A 53 -19.43 -12.74 3.40
N ILE A 54 -20.42 -11.83 3.36
CA ILE A 54 -21.60 -11.98 2.48
C ILE A 54 -21.16 -12.02 1.02
N MET A 55 -20.29 -11.09 0.58
CA MET A 55 -19.82 -11.05 -0.80
C MET A 55 -19.03 -12.31 -1.18
N ALA A 56 -18.21 -12.84 -0.27
CA ALA A 56 -17.48 -14.10 -0.46
C ALA A 56 -18.44 -15.28 -0.64
N VAL A 57 -19.47 -15.41 0.21
CA VAL A 57 -20.48 -16.49 0.09
C VAL A 57 -21.29 -16.35 -1.20
N VAL A 58 -21.83 -15.15 -1.48
CA VAL A 58 -22.65 -14.89 -2.66
C VAL A 58 -21.85 -15.13 -3.94
N SER A 59 -20.54 -14.89 -3.95
CA SER A 59 -19.69 -15.12 -5.12
C SER A 59 -19.59 -16.58 -5.57
N TYR A 60 -19.91 -17.56 -4.72
CA TYR A 60 -20.01 -18.95 -5.15
C TYR A 60 -21.27 -19.22 -6.00
N PHE A 61 -22.34 -18.47 -5.76
CA PHE A 61 -23.66 -18.72 -6.35
C PHE A 61 -24.01 -17.71 -7.47
N TYR A 62 -23.49 -16.49 -7.40
CA TYR A 62 -23.83 -15.41 -8.32
C TYR A 62 -22.72 -15.15 -9.35
N LYS A 63 -22.98 -15.56 -10.61
CA LYS A 63 -22.00 -15.53 -11.71
C LYS A 63 -21.29 -14.17 -11.90
N PRO A 64 -21.97 -13.00 -11.83
CA PRO A 64 -21.32 -11.71 -12.06
C PRO A 64 -20.22 -11.35 -11.05
N ILE A 65 -20.28 -11.84 -9.81
CA ILE A 65 -19.26 -11.53 -8.79
C ILE A 65 -18.31 -12.69 -8.49
N LYS A 66 -18.57 -13.88 -9.06
CA LYS A 66 -17.72 -15.05 -8.92
C LYS A 66 -16.23 -14.78 -9.18
N PRO A 67 -15.84 -13.99 -10.21
CA PRO A 67 -14.42 -13.68 -10.44
C PRO A 67 -13.75 -12.89 -9.29
N LEU A 68 -14.52 -12.17 -8.47
CA LEU A 68 -14.02 -11.38 -7.34
C LEU A 68 -13.86 -12.18 -6.05
N HIS A 69 -14.13 -13.49 -6.07
CA HIS A 69 -14.10 -14.33 -4.89
C HIS A 69 -12.77 -14.23 -4.10
N ASN A 70 -11.64 -14.36 -4.80
CA ASN A 70 -10.31 -14.26 -4.18
C ASN A 70 -10.04 -12.86 -3.61
N PHE A 71 -10.58 -11.81 -4.25
CA PHE A 71 -10.49 -10.44 -3.73
C PHE A 71 -11.26 -10.31 -2.41
N PHE A 72 -12.44 -10.91 -2.27
CA PHE A 72 -13.16 -10.88 -1.00
C PHE A 72 -12.42 -11.63 0.11
N LEU A 73 -11.92 -12.83 -0.18
CA LEU A 73 -11.14 -13.62 0.80
C LEU A 73 -9.88 -12.89 1.26
N ILE A 74 -9.13 -12.28 0.34
CA ILE A 74 -7.89 -11.58 0.69
C ILE A 74 -8.16 -10.30 1.49
N MET A 75 -9.29 -9.62 1.25
CA MET A 75 -9.69 -8.46 2.05
C MET A 75 -10.20 -8.87 3.44
N ILE A 76 -10.86 -10.03 3.60
CA ILE A 76 -11.17 -10.58 4.92
C ILE A 76 -9.88 -10.85 5.70
N ALA A 77 -8.89 -11.48 5.05
CA ALA A 77 -7.58 -11.71 5.64
C ALA A 77 -6.88 -10.40 6.01
N PHE A 78 -6.88 -9.40 5.13
CA PHE A 78 -6.33 -8.08 5.39
C PHE A 78 -6.88 -7.47 6.69
N PHE A 79 -8.22 -7.36 6.82
CA PHE A 79 -8.83 -6.76 8.00
C PHE A 79 -8.67 -7.63 9.25
N GLY A 80 -8.85 -8.95 9.12
CA GLY A 80 -8.74 -9.87 10.25
C GLY A 80 -7.32 -9.94 10.82
N LEU A 81 -6.31 -9.96 9.96
CA LEU A 81 -4.91 -10.01 10.39
C LEU A 81 -4.44 -8.66 10.96
N LEU A 82 -4.85 -7.54 10.36
CA LEU A 82 -4.55 -6.23 10.92
C LEU A 82 -5.24 -5.98 12.26
N GLU A 83 -6.44 -6.52 12.49
CA GLU A 83 -7.05 -6.48 13.82
C GLU A 83 -6.30 -7.41 14.79
N LEU A 84 -5.99 -8.63 14.37
CA LEU A 84 -5.30 -9.61 15.22
C LEU A 84 -3.91 -9.13 15.65
N VAL A 85 -3.17 -8.46 14.77
CA VAL A 85 -1.82 -7.98 15.07
C VAL A 85 -1.80 -6.99 16.23
N THR A 86 -2.89 -6.23 16.45
CA THR A 86 -2.99 -5.28 17.58
C THR A 86 -3.11 -5.96 18.94
N ARG A 87 -3.43 -7.25 18.96
CA ARG A 87 -3.67 -8.04 20.18
C ARG A 87 -2.47 -8.87 20.61
N ILE A 88 -1.38 -8.83 19.85
CA ILE A 88 -0.18 -9.64 20.07
C ILE A 88 1.00 -8.71 20.32
N ASN A 89 1.80 -9.03 21.33
CA ASN A 89 3.06 -8.32 21.57
C ASN A 89 4.16 -8.86 20.64
N PHE A 90 4.61 -8.03 19.70
CA PHE A 90 5.68 -8.34 18.75
C PHE A 90 7.06 -7.80 19.18
N THR A 91 7.23 -7.40 20.43
CA THR A 91 8.54 -7.06 20.98
C THR A 91 9.44 -8.29 20.98
N LEU A 92 10.58 -8.19 20.28
CA LEU A 92 11.60 -9.23 20.22
C LEU A 92 12.82 -8.77 21.03
N PRO A 93 13.07 -9.33 22.23
CA PRO A 93 14.13 -8.84 23.12
C PRO A 93 15.53 -8.80 22.50
N PHE A 94 15.86 -9.80 21.67
CA PHE A 94 17.14 -9.82 20.95
C PHE A 94 17.29 -8.64 19.98
N LEU A 95 16.23 -8.29 19.22
CA LEU A 95 16.28 -7.15 18.30
C LEU A 95 16.27 -5.83 19.06
N GLN A 96 15.60 -5.76 20.20
CA GLN A 96 15.67 -4.59 21.09
C GLN A 96 17.08 -4.40 21.67
N ASN A 97 17.81 -5.48 21.95
CA ASN A 97 19.20 -5.35 22.38
C ASN A 97 20.13 -4.89 21.25
N LEU A 98 19.83 -5.26 19.99
CA LEU A 98 20.64 -4.91 18.82
C LEU A 98 20.34 -3.50 18.29
N PHE A 99 19.07 -3.10 18.30
CA PHE A 99 18.61 -1.84 17.71
C PHE A 99 17.92 -0.91 18.72
N GLY A 100 17.43 -1.36 19.87
CA GLY A 100 16.58 -0.61 20.82
C GLY A 100 17.23 0.54 21.60
N ALA A 101 18.30 1.14 21.08
CA ALA A 101 19.04 2.23 21.70
C ALA A 101 18.26 3.56 21.73
N SER A 102 17.18 3.68 20.96
CA SER A 102 16.32 4.88 20.95
C SER A 102 14.82 4.56 21.12
N VAL A 103 14.03 5.57 21.47
CA VAL A 103 12.55 5.48 21.54
C VAL A 103 11.96 5.09 20.18
N PHE A 104 12.58 5.57 19.08
CA PHE A 104 12.19 5.19 17.73
C PHE A 104 12.35 3.69 17.50
N ASP A 105 13.49 3.12 17.89
CA ASP A 105 13.77 1.69 17.72
C ASP A 105 12.81 0.81 18.51
N GLN A 106 12.54 1.19 19.77
CA GLN A 106 11.63 0.45 20.64
C GLN A 106 10.24 0.34 20.01
N ARG A 107 9.73 1.45 19.46
CA ARG A 107 8.44 1.50 18.77
C ARG A 107 8.47 0.75 17.43
N MET A 108 9.45 1.05 16.58
CA MET A 108 9.50 0.53 15.21
C MET A 108 9.77 -0.97 15.16
N GLN A 109 10.54 -1.52 16.10
CA GLN A 109 10.79 -2.95 16.14
C GLN A 109 9.48 -3.73 16.25
N ALA A 110 8.66 -3.43 17.26
CA ALA A 110 7.42 -4.16 17.49
C ALA A 110 6.42 -3.96 16.33
N GLU A 111 6.24 -2.70 15.88
CA GLU A 111 5.32 -2.38 14.79
C GLU A 111 5.69 -3.09 13.49
N GLN A 112 6.96 -3.02 13.07
CA GLN A 112 7.40 -3.60 11.81
C GLN A 112 7.51 -5.12 11.85
N THR A 113 7.74 -5.71 13.03
CA THR A 113 7.69 -7.17 13.22
C THR A 113 6.25 -7.69 13.09
N GLY A 114 5.27 -6.99 13.68
CA GLY A 114 3.86 -7.33 13.52
C GLY A 114 3.41 -7.22 12.07
N LYS A 115 3.73 -6.09 11.41
CA LYS A 115 3.46 -5.91 9.97
C LYS A 115 4.13 -7.01 9.13
N LEU A 116 5.37 -7.39 9.43
CA LEU A 116 6.05 -8.49 8.72
C LEU A 116 5.31 -9.83 8.88
N ALA A 117 4.81 -10.14 10.08
CA ALA A 117 4.00 -11.34 10.29
C ALA A 117 2.74 -11.32 9.41
N VAL A 118 2.03 -10.18 9.35
CA VAL A 118 0.86 -10.01 8.47
C VAL A 118 1.26 -10.18 7.00
N SER A 119 2.33 -9.54 6.54
CA SER A 119 2.85 -9.68 5.16
C SER A 119 3.13 -11.13 4.79
N VAL A 120 3.80 -11.88 5.66
CA VAL A 120 4.12 -13.30 5.44
C VAL A 120 2.84 -14.12 5.33
N ILE A 121 1.88 -13.92 6.23
CA ILE A 121 0.59 -14.65 6.18
C ILE A 121 -0.20 -14.29 4.92
N MET A 122 -0.24 -13.01 4.51
CA MET A 122 -0.90 -12.59 3.27
C MET A 122 -0.28 -13.26 2.03
N ILE A 123 1.05 -13.35 1.96
CA ILE A 123 1.75 -14.08 0.90
C ILE A 123 1.38 -15.57 0.90
N LEU A 124 1.34 -16.21 2.08
CA LEU A 124 0.95 -17.62 2.21
C LEU A 124 -0.50 -17.86 1.76
N ILE A 125 -1.43 -16.97 2.12
CA ILE A 125 -2.83 -17.04 1.69
C ILE A 125 -2.91 -16.93 0.16
N LEU A 126 -2.19 -16.00 -0.46
CA LEU A 126 -2.15 -15.89 -1.92
C LEU A 126 -1.60 -17.17 -2.58
N PHE A 127 -0.59 -17.81 -2.00
CA PHE A 127 -0.11 -19.11 -2.49
C PHE A 127 -1.14 -20.22 -2.33
N ILE A 128 -1.86 -20.27 -1.20
CA ILE A 128 -2.97 -21.23 -0.98
C ILE A 128 -4.10 -21.01 -2.00
N LEU A 129 -4.37 -19.75 -2.36
CA LEU A 129 -5.33 -19.38 -3.42
C LEU A 129 -4.82 -19.66 -4.85
N GLY A 130 -3.62 -20.23 -4.99
CA GLY A 130 -3.05 -20.70 -6.26
C GLY A 130 -2.25 -19.65 -7.03
N TYR A 131 -2.00 -18.47 -6.47
CA TYR A 131 -1.16 -17.47 -7.11
C TYR A 131 0.31 -17.86 -7.04
N LYS A 132 1.07 -17.54 -8.08
CA LYS A 132 2.52 -17.73 -8.15
C LYS A 132 3.25 -16.46 -7.77
N ARG A 133 4.53 -16.60 -7.39
CA ARG A 133 5.43 -15.47 -7.05
C ARG A 133 5.37 -14.30 -8.05
N LYS A 134 5.30 -14.59 -9.35
CA LYS A 134 5.22 -13.56 -10.40
C LYS A 134 3.88 -12.83 -10.45
N GLU A 135 2.78 -13.51 -10.13
CA GLU A 135 1.42 -12.97 -10.15
C GLU A 135 1.15 -12.07 -8.94
N ILE A 136 1.85 -12.31 -7.84
CA ILE A 136 1.83 -11.46 -6.64
C ILE A 136 3.00 -10.47 -6.60
N PHE A 137 3.68 -10.26 -7.74
CA PHE A 137 4.80 -9.32 -7.88
C PHE A 137 6.01 -9.59 -6.97
N LEU A 138 6.09 -10.75 -6.31
CA LEU A 138 7.20 -11.18 -5.45
C LEU A 138 8.40 -11.68 -6.26
N THR A 139 8.82 -10.85 -7.22
CA THR A 139 10.00 -11.01 -8.06
C THR A 139 10.64 -9.65 -8.30
N ARG A 140 11.87 -9.63 -8.83
CA ARG A 140 12.52 -8.38 -9.25
C ARG A 140 11.77 -7.64 -10.36
N GLY A 141 11.06 -8.38 -11.23
CA GLY A 141 10.47 -7.83 -12.45
C GLY A 141 11.53 -7.47 -13.51
N ASN A 142 11.07 -6.87 -14.61
CA ASN A 142 11.92 -6.34 -15.66
C ASN A 142 12.14 -4.84 -15.43
N LEU A 143 13.31 -4.49 -14.91
CA LEU A 143 13.66 -3.12 -14.52
C LEU A 143 13.81 -2.16 -15.71
N LYS A 144 13.96 -2.68 -16.93
CA LYS A 144 14.26 -1.90 -18.14
C LYS A 144 13.03 -1.69 -19.03
N VAL A 145 11.85 -2.16 -18.62
CA VAL A 145 10.60 -1.89 -19.35
C VAL A 145 10.42 -0.39 -19.49
N LEU A 146 9.88 0.04 -20.63
CA LEU A 146 9.54 1.43 -20.85
C LEU A 146 8.25 1.77 -20.13
N ILE A 147 8.28 2.80 -19.29
CA ILE A 147 7.08 3.31 -18.63
C ILE A 147 6.06 3.77 -19.68
N LYS A 148 4.78 3.44 -19.50
CA LYS A 148 3.73 4.01 -20.36
C LYS A 148 3.60 5.52 -20.08
N PRO A 149 3.71 6.40 -21.09
CA PRO A 149 3.70 7.84 -20.89
C PRO A 149 2.42 8.36 -20.26
N VAL A 150 2.53 9.45 -19.49
CA VAL A 150 1.39 10.20 -18.98
C VAL A 150 1.64 11.69 -19.22
N LYS A 151 1.15 12.19 -20.35
CA LYS A 151 1.40 13.57 -20.82
C LYS A 151 1.00 14.62 -19.77
N LEU A 152 -0.12 14.40 -19.08
CA LEU A 152 -0.65 15.33 -18.09
C LEU A 152 0.24 15.46 -16.84
N LEU A 153 1.06 14.45 -16.54
CA LEU A 153 1.97 14.45 -15.38
C LEU A 153 3.41 14.81 -15.73
N GLY A 154 3.65 15.34 -16.94
CA GLY A 154 4.96 15.89 -17.32
C GLY A 154 5.96 14.89 -17.90
N PHE A 155 5.57 13.63 -18.15
CA PHE A 155 6.42 12.63 -18.83
C PHE A 155 5.72 12.07 -20.08
N PRO A 156 5.76 12.82 -21.21
CA PRO A 156 5.02 12.51 -22.43
C PRO A 156 5.66 11.43 -23.31
N LYS A 157 6.89 10.98 -22.99
CA LYS A 157 7.66 10.02 -23.78
C LYS A 157 7.91 8.74 -22.99
N PRO A 158 8.01 7.57 -23.65
CA PRO A 158 8.40 6.33 -22.99
C PRO A 158 9.85 6.41 -22.56
N GLU A 159 10.14 5.99 -21.33
CA GLU A 159 11.50 5.96 -20.78
C GLU A 159 11.72 4.68 -19.99
N PRO A 160 12.94 4.12 -19.96
CA PRO A 160 13.22 2.96 -19.12
C PRO A 160 12.89 3.26 -17.66
N TRP A 161 12.23 2.31 -16.99
CA TRP A 161 11.96 2.39 -15.55
C TRP A 161 13.23 2.59 -14.70
N THR A 162 14.41 2.22 -15.21
CA THR A 162 15.69 2.56 -14.57
C THR A 162 15.91 4.06 -14.43
N ASN A 163 15.70 4.82 -15.49
CA ASN A 163 15.96 6.25 -15.47
C ASN A 163 14.80 6.96 -14.77
N PHE A 164 13.57 6.61 -15.15
CA PHE A 164 12.37 7.17 -14.58
C PHE A 164 12.28 6.88 -13.07
N GLY A 165 12.39 5.61 -12.68
CA GLY A 165 12.27 5.18 -11.28
C GLY A 165 13.35 5.76 -10.39
N LEU A 166 14.61 5.86 -10.85
CA LEU A 166 15.67 6.53 -10.10
C LEU A 166 15.34 8.01 -9.89
N LEU A 167 15.13 8.77 -10.96
CA LEU A 167 14.86 10.21 -10.88
C LEU A 167 13.63 10.50 -10.02
N TRP A 168 12.51 9.83 -10.29
CA TRP A 168 11.26 10.06 -9.58
C TRP A 168 11.33 9.63 -8.11
N SER A 169 12.09 8.58 -7.76
CA SER A 169 12.28 8.20 -6.36
C SER A 169 12.91 9.34 -5.54
N PHE A 170 13.94 9.99 -6.07
CA PHE A 170 14.58 11.14 -5.41
C PHE A 170 13.69 12.39 -5.42
N CYS A 171 13.01 12.68 -6.54
CA CYS A 171 12.12 13.85 -6.62
C CYS A 171 10.95 13.74 -5.63
N ILE A 172 10.33 12.55 -5.50
CA ILE A 172 9.22 12.31 -4.57
C ILE A 172 9.73 12.44 -3.12
N ALA A 173 10.84 11.78 -2.78
CA ALA A 173 11.42 11.87 -1.44
C ALA A 173 11.82 13.31 -1.08
N ALA A 174 12.43 14.05 -2.01
CA ALA A 174 12.80 15.45 -1.81
C ALA A 174 11.56 16.36 -1.63
N GLY A 175 10.54 16.20 -2.48
CA GLY A 175 9.29 16.96 -2.37
C GLY A 175 8.59 16.70 -1.03
N LEU A 176 8.53 15.43 -0.60
CA LEU A 176 7.99 15.06 0.70
C LEU A 176 8.82 15.65 1.85
N GLY A 177 10.15 15.63 1.74
CA GLY A 177 11.06 16.22 2.72
C GLY A 177 10.85 17.73 2.87
N VAL A 178 10.62 18.46 1.77
CA VAL A 178 10.28 19.89 1.81
C VAL A 178 8.96 20.11 2.53
N VAL A 179 7.92 19.34 2.21
CA VAL A 179 6.60 19.46 2.87
C VAL A 179 6.71 19.21 4.37
N LEU A 180 7.37 18.13 4.79
CA LEU A 180 7.54 17.78 6.19
C LEU A 180 8.43 18.81 6.93
N TYR A 181 9.47 19.33 6.26
CA TYR A 181 10.31 20.40 6.80
C TYR A 181 9.52 21.68 7.05
N LEU A 182 8.70 22.11 6.08
CA LEU A 182 7.88 23.31 6.22
C LEU A 182 6.77 23.16 7.27
N GLY A 183 6.25 21.93 7.44
CA GLY A 183 5.24 21.61 8.45
C GLY A 183 5.81 21.55 9.88
N MET A 184 6.96 20.89 10.07
CA MET A 184 7.57 20.68 11.39
C MET A 184 8.51 21.82 11.82
N LYS A 185 9.22 22.44 10.87
CA LYS A 185 10.29 23.44 11.09
C LYS A 185 11.31 23.00 12.16
N PRO A 186 11.94 21.81 12.01
CA PRO A 186 12.85 21.28 13.01
C PRO A 186 14.11 22.15 13.14
N SER A 187 14.67 22.26 14.35
CA SER A 187 15.96 22.91 14.57
C SER A 187 17.11 22.11 13.95
N GLY A 188 18.20 22.79 13.56
CA GLY A 188 19.40 22.15 13.02
C GLY A 188 20.01 21.07 13.92
N ILE A 189 19.82 21.20 15.24
CA ILE A 189 20.32 20.25 16.25
C ILE A 189 19.67 18.87 16.09
N LEU A 190 18.39 18.81 15.71
CA LEU A 190 17.67 17.54 15.55
C LEU A 190 18.28 16.67 14.44
N PHE A 191 18.80 17.27 13.37
CA PHE A 191 19.51 16.54 12.32
C PHE A 191 20.79 15.89 12.83
N GLY A 192 21.50 16.52 13.77
CA GLY A 192 22.66 15.91 14.43
C GLY A 192 22.27 14.69 15.27
N LYS A 193 21.12 14.74 15.96
CA LYS A 193 20.59 13.62 16.75
C LYS A 193 20.08 12.45 15.89
N LEU A 194 19.72 12.68 14.63
CA LEU A 194 19.29 11.62 13.70
C LEU A 194 20.44 10.71 13.27
N LEU A 195 21.66 11.24 13.16
CA LEU A 195 22.80 10.51 12.58
C LEU A 195 23.04 9.12 13.21
N PRO A 196 23.05 8.96 14.55
CA PRO A 196 23.20 7.63 15.16
C PRO A 196 22.00 6.69 14.94
N ILE A 197 20.81 7.22 14.64
CA ILE A 197 19.56 6.45 14.45
C ILE A 197 19.34 6.11 12.95
N LEU A 198 20.07 6.77 12.05
CA LEU A 198 19.92 6.61 10.60
C LEU A 198 20.00 5.15 10.11
N PRO A 199 20.90 4.28 10.61
CA PRO A 199 20.90 2.87 10.22
C PRO A 199 19.57 2.16 10.51
N SER A 200 18.98 2.42 11.69
CA SER A 200 17.66 1.88 12.06
C SER A 200 16.54 2.47 11.21
N ILE A 201 16.58 3.77 10.92
CA ILE A 201 15.61 4.41 10.02
C ILE A 201 15.60 3.73 8.66
N ILE A 202 16.78 3.50 8.06
CA ILE A 202 16.90 2.83 6.77
C ILE A 202 16.37 1.39 6.84
N PHE A 203 16.72 0.65 7.90
CA PHE A 203 16.26 -0.73 8.09
C PHE A 203 14.74 -0.82 8.22
N TYR A 204 14.14 -0.03 9.11
CA TYR A 204 12.69 -0.05 9.33
C TYR A 204 11.91 0.55 8.17
N ALA A 205 12.45 1.55 7.45
CA ALA A 205 11.85 2.06 6.22
C ALA A 205 11.82 0.99 5.12
N ALA A 206 12.91 0.23 4.95
CA ALA A 206 12.94 -0.89 4.00
C ALA A 206 11.93 -1.98 4.34
N LEU A 207 11.78 -2.28 5.63
CA LEU A 207 10.82 -3.26 6.12
C LEU A 207 9.37 -2.75 5.98
N ASN A 208 9.11 -1.47 6.32
CA ASN A 208 7.79 -0.85 6.18
C ASN A 208 7.35 -0.81 4.72
N ALA A 209 8.21 -0.33 3.82
CA ALA A 209 7.95 -0.33 2.39
C ALA A 209 7.57 -1.73 1.90
N PHE A 210 8.38 -2.76 2.22
CA PHE A 210 8.06 -4.15 1.86
C PHE A 210 6.71 -4.61 2.43
N ASN A 211 6.46 -4.30 3.70
CA ASN A 211 5.24 -4.71 4.38
C ASN A 211 4.00 -4.09 3.73
N GLU A 212 4.00 -2.78 3.50
CA GLU A 212 2.87 -2.10 2.88
C GLU A 212 2.64 -2.58 1.44
N GLU A 213 3.71 -2.88 0.70
CA GLU A 213 3.60 -3.51 -0.62
C GLU A 213 2.88 -4.85 -0.58
N MET A 214 3.22 -5.70 0.40
CA MET A 214 2.70 -7.07 0.49
C MET A 214 1.37 -7.20 1.25
N ILE A 215 1.00 -6.20 2.05
CA ILE A 215 -0.27 -6.16 2.78
C ILE A 215 -1.35 -5.47 1.95
N PHE A 216 -1.04 -4.30 1.36
CA PHE A 216 -2.04 -3.48 0.67
C PHE A 216 -2.01 -3.75 -0.83
N ARG A 217 -0.86 -3.54 -1.48
CA ARG A 217 -0.83 -3.34 -2.93
C ARG A 217 -0.85 -4.64 -3.71
N ALA A 218 0.13 -5.50 -3.49
CA ALA A 218 0.26 -6.75 -4.25
C ALA A 218 -0.99 -7.65 -4.12
N PRO A 219 -1.62 -7.83 -2.94
CA PRO A 219 -2.84 -8.62 -2.82
C PRO A 219 -4.02 -8.03 -3.61
N MET A 220 -4.21 -6.71 -3.55
CA MET A 220 -5.26 -6.03 -4.33
C MET A 220 -5.00 -6.15 -5.84
N LEU A 221 -3.78 -5.87 -6.30
CA LEU A 221 -3.44 -5.95 -7.72
C LEU A 221 -3.55 -7.38 -8.26
N ALA A 222 -3.02 -8.37 -7.53
CA ALA A 222 -3.03 -9.77 -7.95
C ALA A 222 -4.47 -10.31 -8.08
N THR A 223 -5.37 -9.90 -7.20
CA THR A 223 -6.77 -10.37 -7.20
C THR A 223 -7.69 -9.56 -8.11
N LEU A 224 -7.46 -8.25 -8.29
CA LEU A 224 -8.32 -7.38 -9.09
C LEU A 224 -7.89 -7.24 -10.55
N GLU A 225 -6.60 -7.27 -10.88
CA GLU A 225 -6.13 -7.08 -12.26
C GLU A 225 -6.74 -8.09 -13.24
N PRO A 226 -6.77 -9.41 -12.96
CA PRO A 226 -7.31 -10.39 -13.89
C PRO A 226 -8.81 -10.20 -14.18
N VAL A 227 -9.54 -9.53 -13.29
CA VAL A 227 -10.98 -9.33 -13.37
C VAL A 227 -11.34 -7.97 -13.95
N THR A 228 -10.61 -6.92 -13.57
CA THR A 228 -10.98 -5.52 -13.83
C THR A 228 -10.04 -4.81 -14.79
N GLY A 229 -8.93 -5.46 -15.16
CA GLY A 229 -7.86 -4.89 -15.96
C GLY A 229 -6.90 -4.01 -15.15
N SER A 230 -5.74 -3.72 -15.74
CA SER A 230 -4.66 -3.02 -15.04
C SER A 230 -5.03 -1.59 -14.63
N LEU A 231 -5.84 -0.87 -15.42
CA LEU A 231 -6.21 0.51 -15.08
C LEU A 231 -7.12 0.59 -13.84
N ASN A 232 -8.15 -0.25 -13.78
CA ASN A 232 -9.10 -0.27 -12.65
C ASN A 232 -8.42 -0.76 -11.37
N SER A 233 -7.70 -1.89 -11.44
CA SER A 233 -6.98 -2.43 -10.28
C SER A 233 -5.95 -1.44 -9.72
N LEU A 234 -5.21 -0.74 -10.59
CA LEU A 234 -4.28 0.32 -10.20
C LEU A 234 -4.97 1.41 -9.39
N TRP A 235 -6.06 1.98 -9.91
CA TRP A 235 -6.75 3.06 -9.22
C TRP A 235 -7.47 2.59 -7.95
N MET A 236 -8.04 1.38 -7.93
CA MET A 236 -8.61 0.81 -6.71
C MET A 236 -7.57 0.65 -5.61
N ALA A 237 -6.39 0.09 -5.93
CA ALA A 237 -5.29 -0.04 -4.97
C ALA A 237 -4.76 1.32 -4.50
N ALA A 238 -4.59 2.26 -5.43
CA ALA A 238 -4.13 3.61 -5.12
C ALA A 238 -5.11 4.39 -4.23
N SER A 239 -6.41 4.34 -4.54
CA SER A 239 -7.46 4.98 -3.76
C SER A 239 -7.63 4.34 -2.38
N PHE A 240 -7.63 3.01 -2.30
CA PHE A 240 -7.74 2.30 -1.02
C PHE A 240 -6.58 2.65 -0.08
N PHE A 241 -5.35 2.62 -0.58
CA PHE A 241 -4.15 3.00 0.16
C PHE A 241 -4.15 4.49 0.54
N GLY A 242 -4.43 5.36 -0.43
CA GLY A 242 -4.32 6.79 -0.22
C GLY A 242 -5.38 7.37 0.71
N VAL A 243 -6.63 6.90 0.64
CA VAL A 243 -7.69 7.33 1.57
C VAL A 243 -7.39 6.91 3.01
N ALA A 244 -6.72 5.77 3.22
CA ALA A 244 -6.29 5.34 4.55
C ALA A 244 -5.29 6.32 5.20
N HIS A 245 -4.58 7.13 4.40
CA HIS A 245 -3.65 8.14 4.91
C HIS A 245 -4.32 9.44 5.35
N TYR A 246 -5.65 9.55 5.30
CA TYR A 246 -6.36 10.68 5.89
C TYR A 246 -6.01 10.87 7.39
N PHE A 247 -5.89 9.76 8.13
CA PHE A 247 -5.45 9.77 9.54
C PHE A 247 -3.94 9.52 9.70
N GLY A 248 -3.19 9.49 8.59
CA GLY A 248 -1.76 9.17 8.55
C GLY A 248 -0.85 10.40 8.57
N VAL A 249 0.39 10.24 8.11
CA VAL A 249 1.37 11.34 8.00
C VAL A 249 1.88 11.42 6.56
N PRO A 250 1.71 12.54 5.85
CA PRO A 250 0.91 13.72 6.22
C PRO A 250 -0.58 13.41 6.39
N SER A 251 -1.28 14.12 7.26
CA SER A 251 -2.70 13.87 7.57
C SER A 251 -3.66 14.72 6.71
N GLY A 252 -4.95 14.42 6.81
CA GLY A 252 -6.05 15.13 6.17
C GLY A 252 -6.13 14.93 4.66
N ILE A 253 -6.91 15.78 4.00
CA ILE A 253 -7.14 15.71 2.54
C ILE A 253 -5.82 15.82 1.74
N PRO A 254 -4.90 16.75 2.02
CA PRO A 254 -3.65 16.86 1.27
C PRO A 254 -2.79 15.59 1.39
N GLY A 255 -2.71 15.02 2.59
CA GLY A 255 -2.02 13.76 2.84
C GLY A 255 -2.63 12.60 2.07
N ALA A 256 -3.95 12.45 2.13
CA ALA A 256 -4.66 11.42 1.39
C ALA A 256 -4.43 11.54 -0.13
N LEU A 257 -4.52 12.75 -0.71
CA LEU A 257 -4.29 12.97 -2.14
C LEU A 257 -2.85 12.66 -2.55
N ALA A 258 -1.86 13.08 -1.74
CA ALA A 258 -0.45 12.74 -1.97
C ALA A 258 -0.23 11.22 -1.93
N SER A 259 -0.86 10.53 -0.97
CA SER A 259 -0.78 9.08 -0.86
C SER A 259 -1.54 8.34 -1.97
N ILE A 260 -2.62 8.90 -2.53
CA ILE A 260 -3.26 8.35 -3.74
C ILE A 260 -2.29 8.44 -4.92
N PHE A 261 -1.64 9.59 -5.12
CA PHE A 261 -0.63 9.74 -6.18
C PHE A 261 0.54 8.77 -5.99
N MET A 262 1.00 8.60 -4.76
CA MET A 262 2.03 7.63 -4.42
C MET A 262 1.57 6.19 -4.70
N GLY A 263 0.39 5.80 -4.21
CA GLY A 263 -0.20 4.50 -4.48
C GLY A 263 -0.37 4.24 -5.99
N TRP A 264 -0.69 5.27 -6.78
CA TRP A 264 -0.81 5.20 -8.23
C TRP A 264 0.52 4.91 -8.92
N ILE A 265 1.58 5.68 -8.64
CA ILE A 265 2.88 5.50 -9.32
C ILE A 265 3.52 4.16 -8.94
N LEU A 266 3.35 3.75 -7.68
CA LEU A 266 3.91 2.51 -7.20
C LEU A 266 3.15 1.26 -7.69
N SER A 267 1.82 1.36 -7.86
CA SER A 267 1.01 0.32 -8.53
C SER A 267 1.35 0.21 -10.01
N LYS A 268 1.54 1.36 -10.68
CA LYS A 268 2.03 1.41 -12.06
C LYS A 268 3.39 0.72 -12.20
N ALA A 269 4.31 0.95 -11.26
CA ALA A 269 5.61 0.29 -11.23
C ALA A 269 5.50 -1.24 -11.17
N MET A 270 4.64 -1.76 -10.27
CA MET A 270 4.39 -3.21 -10.17
C MET A 270 3.78 -3.79 -11.44
N LEU A 271 2.72 -3.17 -11.97
CA LEU A 271 1.99 -3.67 -13.12
C LEU A 271 2.82 -3.66 -14.40
N GLU A 272 3.63 -2.62 -14.61
CA GLU A 272 4.43 -2.49 -15.83
C GLU A 272 5.71 -3.31 -15.79
N THR A 273 6.39 -3.38 -14.63
CA THR A 273 7.64 -4.16 -14.51
C THR A 273 7.40 -5.62 -14.12
N ARG A 274 6.19 -5.97 -13.68
CA ARG A 274 5.82 -7.29 -13.17
C ARG A 274 6.70 -7.75 -12.01
N GLY A 275 7.07 -6.81 -11.13
CA GLY A 275 7.87 -7.08 -9.94
C GLY A 275 7.82 -5.96 -8.90
N LEU A 276 8.40 -6.26 -7.75
CA LEU A 276 8.36 -5.45 -6.54
C LEU A 276 9.37 -4.30 -6.56
N PHE A 277 10.49 -4.46 -7.26
CA PHE A 277 11.69 -3.64 -7.05
C PHE A 277 11.45 -2.13 -7.10
N TRP A 278 10.83 -1.61 -8.18
CA TRP A 278 10.62 -0.17 -8.31
C TRP A 278 9.58 0.37 -7.33
N SER A 279 8.55 -0.42 -7.05
CA SER A 279 7.55 -0.08 -6.04
C SER A 279 8.22 0.06 -4.67
N TRP A 280 8.98 -0.96 -4.26
CA TRP A 280 9.71 -0.97 -3.01
C TRP A 280 10.79 0.13 -2.93
N TRP A 281 11.56 0.36 -4.00
CA TRP A 281 12.63 1.37 -4.01
C TRP A 281 12.10 2.80 -3.85
N ILE A 282 11.07 3.15 -4.63
CA ILE A 282 10.46 4.48 -4.57
C ILE A 282 9.80 4.69 -3.19
N HIS A 283 9.17 3.64 -2.64
CA HIS A 283 8.56 3.67 -1.31
C HIS A 283 9.62 3.83 -0.20
N LEU A 284 10.67 3.01 -0.22
CA LEU A 284 11.80 3.07 0.72
C LEU A 284 12.36 4.49 0.86
N LEU A 285 12.65 5.18 -0.25
CA LEU A 285 13.22 6.54 -0.16
C LEU A 285 12.24 7.53 0.48
N SER A 286 10.94 7.34 0.26
CA SER A 286 9.91 8.16 0.91
C SER A 286 9.83 7.86 2.41
N ASP A 287 9.88 6.58 2.78
CA ASP A 287 9.83 6.14 4.18
C ASP A 287 11.07 6.56 4.97
N ILE A 288 12.26 6.58 4.36
CA ILE A 288 13.47 7.14 5.00
C ILE A 288 13.21 8.60 5.42
N VAL A 289 12.57 9.39 4.55
CA VAL A 289 12.23 10.78 4.85
C VAL A 289 11.17 10.85 5.95
N ILE A 290 10.06 10.11 5.81
CA ILE A 290 8.98 10.09 6.82
C ILE A 290 9.53 9.68 8.19
N PHE A 291 10.30 8.60 8.26
CA PHE A 291 10.82 8.05 9.50
C PHE A 291 11.88 8.97 10.12
N SER A 292 12.64 9.71 9.31
CA SER A 292 13.53 10.77 9.82
C SER A 292 12.74 11.87 10.52
N PHE A 293 11.64 12.35 9.92
CA PHE A 293 10.80 13.37 10.54
C PHE A 293 10.02 12.84 11.75
N LEU A 294 9.50 11.62 11.70
CA LEU A 294 8.89 10.97 12.87
C LEU A 294 9.88 10.86 14.03
N THR A 295 11.11 10.44 13.75
CA THR A 295 12.18 10.36 14.77
C THR A 295 12.49 11.74 15.34
N MET A 296 12.62 12.78 14.51
CA MET A 296 12.81 14.14 15.01
C MET A 296 11.66 14.60 15.90
N GLY A 297 10.41 14.28 15.55
CA GLY A 297 9.25 14.57 16.39
C GLY A 297 9.27 13.85 17.74
N LEU A 298 9.90 12.68 17.85
CA LEU A 298 10.10 11.95 19.10
C LEU A 298 11.29 12.49 19.93
N LEU A 299 12.18 13.28 19.32
CA LEU A 299 13.40 13.81 19.94
C LEU A 299 13.31 15.31 20.31
N GLN A 300 12.19 15.96 19.96
CA GLN A 300 11.82 17.31 20.39
C GLN A 300 11.53 17.32 21.88
#